data_AF-A0A939ES71-F1
#
_entry.id   AF-A0A939ES71-F1
#
_cell.length_a   1.000
_cell.length_b   1.000
_cell.length_c   1.000
_cell.angle_alpha   90.00
_cell.angle_beta   90.00
_cell.angle_gamma   90.00
#
_symmetry.space_group_name_H-M   'P 1'
#
loop_
_entity.id
_entity.type
_entity.pdbx_description
1 polymer ?
#
loop_
_entity_poly.entity_id
_entity_poly.type
_entity_poly.pdbx_seq_one_letter_code
_entity_poly.pdbx_strand_id
1 'polypeptide(L)'
;MTTQQSDTSFSDRSIGTLFSRLLQEVSQLLRGEVQLAKQELKVQVLNLQTAALFFALAFILVFGGLLALLACAHFGLVAAGLPPVGAAAIIAATALVLAGLCGFIGARCLKSLSNPLRRTTHQTAEDTRLIKESLQ
;
A
#
# COMPACT_ATOMS: atom_id res chain seq x y z
N MET A 1 -5.93 48.54 -67.07
CA MET A 1 -5.90 48.98 -65.66
C MET A 1 -7.03 48.26 -64.96
N THR A 2 -6.86 47.38 -63.97
CA THR A 2 -5.72 47.07 -63.10
C THR A 2 -5.95 45.66 -62.58
N THR A 3 -4.87 44.89 -62.52
CA THR A 3 -4.72 43.62 -61.80
C THR A 3 -4.98 43.79 -60.30
N GLN A 4 -5.75 42.90 -59.68
CA GLN A 4 -5.55 42.49 -58.29
C GLN A 4 -5.88 41.00 -58.18
N GLN A 5 -4.89 40.12 -58.26
CA GLN A 5 -3.90 39.78 -57.23
C GLN A 5 -4.40 38.60 -56.40
N SER A 6 -4.03 37.44 -56.92
CA SER A 6 -3.71 36.23 -56.16
C SER A 6 -2.82 36.57 -54.97
N ASP A 7 -3.32 36.41 -53.74
CA ASP A 7 -2.46 36.19 -52.58
C ASP A 7 -2.87 34.87 -51.93
N THR A 8 -2.29 33.81 -52.51
CA THR A 8 -2.18 32.47 -51.95
C THR A 8 -1.35 32.52 -50.67
N SER A 9 -2.00 32.57 -49.50
CA SER A 9 -1.34 32.31 -48.20
C SER A 9 -1.39 30.82 -47.83
N PHE A 10 -1.13 29.93 -48.80
CA PHE A 10 -1.11 28.48 -48.61
C PHE A 10 0.26 27.89 -48.19
N SER A 11 1.29 28.72 -47.98
CA SER A 11 2.66 28.24 -47.70
C SER A 11 3.15 28.37 -46.25
N ASP A 12 2.29 28.70 -45.28
CA ASP A 12 2.73 28.78 -43.87
C ASP A 12 1.86 27.97 -42.89
N ARG A 13 1.25 26.87 -43.37
CA ARG A 13 0.88 25.75 -42.48
C ARG A 13 2.16 24.97 -42.15
N SER A 14 3.00 25.66 -41.39
CA SER A 14 4.31 25.26 -40.96
C SER A 14 4.30 23.92 -40.23
N ILE A 15 5.35 23.13 -40.42
CA ILE A 15 5.71 21.95 -39.60
C ILE A 15 5.65 22.29 -38.09
N GLY A 16 5.91 23.55 -37.72
CA GLY A 16 5.76 24.03 -36.35
C GLY A 16 4.32 24.00 -35.82
N THR A 17 3.30 24.14 -36.68
CA THR A 17 1.89 24.03 -36.28
C THR A 17 1.45 22.59 -36.03
N LEU A 18 2.01 21.62 -36.77
CA LEU A 18 1.75 20.19 -36.55
C LEU A 18 2.48 19.68 -35.30
N PHE A 19 3.74 20.08 -35.12
CA PHE A 19 4.52 19.76 -33.94
C PHE A 19 3.88 20.32 -32.66
N SER A 20 3.38 21.56 -32.70
CA SER A 20 2.65 22.18 -31.58
C SER A 20 1.37 21.42 -31.24
N ARG A 21 0.62 20.94 -32.23
CA ARG A 21 -0.59 20.12 -32.01
C ARG A 21 -0.26 18.76 -31.40
N LEU A 22 0.79 18.09 -31.88
CA LEU A 22 1.20 16.78 -31.37
C LEU A 22 1.70 16.86 -29.92
N LEU A 23 2.46 17.92 -29.58
CA LEU A 23 2.82 18.20 -28.18
C LEU A 23 1.60 18.49 -27.30
N GLN A 24 0.61 19.19 -27.84
CA GLN A 24 -0.63 19.48 -27.13
C GLN A 24 -1.46 18.21 -26.87
N GLU A 25 -1.52 17.28 -27.82
CA GLU A 25 -2.17 15.97 -27.67
C GLU A 25 -1.45 15.08 -26.64
N VAL A 26 -0.11 15.00 -26.70
CA VAL A 26 0.69 14.26 -25.71
C VAL A 26 0.50 14.84 -24.31
N SER A 27 0.48 16.17 -24.18
CA SER A 27 0.21 16.85 -22.91
C SER A 27 -1.19 16.51 -22.37
N GLN A 28 -2.20 16.42 -23.24
CA GLN A 28 -3.56 16.01 -22.84
C GLN A 28 -3.63 14.55 -22.39
N LEU A 29 -2.99 13.63 -23.10
CA LEU A 29 -2.93 12.21 -22.71
C LEU A 29 -2.24 12.02 -21.36
N LEU A 30 -1.07 12.65 -21.16
CA LEU A 30 -0.34 12.59 -19.89
C LEU A 30 -1.18 13.16 -18.74
N ARG A 31 -1.92 14.24 -18.97
CA ARG A 31 -2.80 14.80 -17.95
C ARG A 31 -3.95 13.86 -17.59
N GLY A 32 -4.45 13.10 -18.57
CA GLY A 32 -5.44 12.05 -18.37
C GLY A 32 -4.90 10.91 -17.50
N GLU A 33 -3.75 10.35 -17.87
CA GLU A 33 -3.08 9.28 -17.11
C GLU A 33 -2.76 9.72 -15.66
N VAL A 34 -2.25 10.94 -15.48
CA VAL A 34 -1.99 11.49 -14.13
C VAL A 34 -3.28 11.66 -13.34
N GLN A 35 -4.39 12.08 -13.96
CA GLN A 35 -5.68 12.18 -13.29
C GLN A 35 -6.22 10.81 -12.89
N LEU A 36 -6.08 9.81 -13.77
CA LEU A 36 -6.51 8.44 -13.51
C LEU A 36 -5.68 7.81 -12.38
N ALA A 37 -4.35 7.94 -12.45
CA ALA A 37 -3.44 7.50 -11.38
C ALA A 37 -3.75 8.19 -10.05
N LYS A 38 -4.05 9.49 -10.06
CA LYS A 38 -4.49 10.21 -8.85
C LYS A 38 -5.81 9.67 -8.28
N GLN A 39 -6.76 9.32 -9.13
CA GLN A 39 -8.03 8.72 -8.70
C GLN A 39 -7.81 7.34 -8.09
N GLU A 40 -7.00 6.50 -8.74
CA GLU A 40 -6.69 5.17 -8.25
C GLU A 40 -5.96 5.23 -6.89
N LEU A 41 -4.96 6.11 -6.77
CA LEU A 41 -4.29 6.37 -5.49
C LEU A 41 -5.26 6.84 -4.41
N LYS A 42 -6.20 7.74 -4.75
CA LYS A 42 -7.22 8.20 -3.79
C LYS A 42 -8.11 7.05 -3.32
N VAL A 43 -8.55 6.18 -4.23
CA VAL A 43 -9.36 4.99 -3.87
C VAL A 43 -8.56 4.04 -2.98
N GLN A 44 -7.28 3.79 -3.29
CA GLN A 44 -6.41 2.96 -2.45
C GLN A 44 -6.24 3.56 -1.03
N VAL A 45 -6.01 4.87 -0.93
CA VAL A 45 -5.87 5.57 0.36
C VAL A 45 -7.16 5.52 1.16
N LEU A 46 -8.32 5.73 0.54
CA LEU A 46 -9.61 5.67 1.22
C LEU A 46 -9.89 4.28 1.77
N ASN A 47 -9.63 3.23 0.98
CA ASN A 47 -9.81 1.85 1.42
C ASN A 47 -8.86 1.51 2.59
N LEU A 48 -7.60 1.94 2.52
CA LEU A 48 -6.64 1.75 3.60
C LEU A 48 -7.07 2.51 4.87
N GLN A 49 -7.59 3.72 4.73
CA GLN A 49 -8.08 4.52 5.85
C GLN A 49 -9.29 3.87 6.52
N THR A 50 -10.27 3.40 5.74
CA THR A 50 -11.45 2.70 6.27
C THR A 50 -11.02 1.42 6.98
N ALA A 51 -10.12 0.64 6.39
CA ALA A 51 -9.58 -0.56 7.02
C ALA A 51 -8.87 -0.23 8.34
N ALA A 52 -8.03 0.80 8.37
CA ALA A 52 -7.33 1.24 9.58
C ALA A 52 -8.29 1.62 10.70
N LEU A 53 -9.42 2.29 10.39
CA LEU A 53 -10.43 2.65 11.38
C LEU A 53 -11.10 1.41 12.00
N PHE A 54 -11.53 0.45 11.16
CA PHE A 54 -12.12 -0.79 11.67
C PHE A 54 -11.11 -1.62 12.47
N PHE A 55 -9.85 -1.68 12.03
CA PHE A 55 -8.79 -2.33 12.80
C PHE A 55 -8.52 -1.65 14.14
N ALA A 56 -8.59 -0.31 14.21
CA ALA A 56 -8.46 0.41 15.48
C ALA A 56 -9.61 0.07 16.44
N LEU A 57 -10.85 0.06 15.95
CA LEU A 57 -12.02 -0.34 16.75
C LEU A 57 -11.92 -1.80 17.21
N ALA A 58 -11.57 -2.71 16.30
CA ALA A 58 -11.37 -4.11 16.63
C ALA A 58 -10.26 -4.28 17.67
N PHE A 59 -9.16 -3.55 17.55
CA PHE A 59 -8.08 -3.55 18.53
C PHE A 59 -8.56 -3.10 19.90
N ILE A 60 -9.34 -2.01 20.00
CA ILE A 60 -9.89 -1.54 21.27
C ILE A 60 -10.79 -2.61 21.92
N LEU A 61 -11.68 -3.24 21.14
CA LEU A 61 -12.58 -4.27 21.63
C LEU A 61 -11.81 -5.51 22.11
N VAL A 62 -10.87 -6.00 21.30
CA VAL A 62 -10.05 -7.16 21.65
C VAL A 62 -9.17 -6.85 22.86
N PHE A 63 -8.57 -5.66 22.92
CA PHE A 63 -7.73 -5.24 24.04
C PHE A 63 -8.55 -5.12 25.32
N GLY A 64 -9.71 -4.47 25.28
CA GLY A 64 -10.62 -4.39 26.43
C GLY A 64 -11.11 -5.77 26.89
N GLY A 65 -11.49 -6.64 25.94
CA GLY A 65 -11.88 -8.02 26.22
C GLY A 65 -10.74 -8.84 26.85
N LEU A 66 -9.51 -8.65 26.37
CA LEU A 66 -8.32 -9.30 26.94
C LEU A 66 -8.09 -8.84 28.39
N LEU A 67 -8.21 -7.54 28.69
CA LEU A 67 -8.09 -7.03 30.06
C LEU A 67 -9.17 -7.63 30.98
N ALA A 68 -10.43 -7.69 30.51
CA ALA A 68 -11.52 -8.31 31.25
C ALA A 68 -11.27 -9.81 31.49
N LEU A 69 -10.73 -10.53 30.49
CA LEU A 69 -10.38 -11.95 30.61
C LEU A 69 -9.25 -12.16 31.61
N LEU A 70 -8.20 -11.33 31.59
CA LEU A 70 -7.11 -11.37 32.58
C LEU A 70 -7.62 -11.09 34.00
N ALA A 71 -8.51 -10.12 34.16
CA ALA A 71 -9.14 -9.84 35.45
C ALA A 71 -10.00 -11.02 35.93
N CYS A 72 -10.80 -11.61 35.03
CA CYS A 72 -11.60 -12.80 35.33
C CYS A 72 -10.70 -13.98 35.74
N ALA A 73 -9.61 -14.22 35.02
CA ALA A 73 -8.63 -15.25 35.37
C ALA A 73 -7.99 -14.99 36.75
N HIS A 74 -7.71 -13.72 37.08
CA HIS A 74 -7.17 -13.33 38.37
C HIS A 74 -8.13 -13.67 39.50
N PHE A 75 -9.37 -13.20 39.40
CA PHE A 75 -10.40 -13.51 40.39
C PHE A 75 -10.68 -15.01 40.47
N GLY A 76 -10.64 -15.73 39.34
CA GLY A 76 -10.79 -17.18 39.31
C GLY A 76 -9.68 -17.91 40.07
N LEU A 77 -8.42 -17.50 39.90
CA LEU A 77 -7.29 -18.07 40.66
C LEU A 77 -7.38 -17.75 42.15
N VAL A 78 -7.78 -16.53 42.50
CA VAL A 78 -7.99 -16.14 43.90
C VAL A 78 -9.11 -16.97 44.52
N ALA A 79 -10.22 -17.17 43.82
CA ALA A 79 -11.32 -18.03 44.25
C ALA A 79 -10.92 -19.51 44.39
N ALA A 80 -9.92 -19.97 43.62
CA ALA A 80 -9.33 -21.30 43.75
C ALA A 80 -8.40 -21.46 44.98
N GLY A 81 -8.24 -20.40 45.79
CA GLY A 81 -7.47 -20.43 47.04
C GLY A 81 -6.05 -19.86 46.92
N LEU A 82 -5.65 -19.30 45.78
CA LEU A 82 -4.36 -18.63 45.68
C LEU A 82 -4.39 -17.25 46.35
N PRO A 83 -3.31 -16.84 47.05
CA PRO A 83 -3.18 -15.46 47.50
C PRO A 83 -3.19 -14.49 46.31
N PRO A 84 -3.81 -13.30 46.43
CA PRO A 84 -3.95 -12.34 45.32
C PRO A 84 -2.63 -12.02 44.62
N VAL A 85 -1.54 -11.85 45.37
CA VAL A 85 -0.21 -11.58 44.81
C VAL A 85 0.28 -12.73 43.94
N GLY A 86 0.06 -13.98 44.38
CA GLY A 86 0.45 -15.18 43.62
C GLY A 86 -0.34 -15.32 42.32
N ALA A 87 -1.66 -15.08 42.38
CA ALA A 87 -2.52 -15.08 41.19
C ALA A 87 -2.09 -14.00 40.18
N ALA A 88 -1.81 -12.77 40.65
CA ALA A 88 -1.33 -11.68 39.81
C ALA A 88 0.02 -12.00 39.16
N ALA A 89 0.96 -12.58 39.91
CA ALA A 89 2.28 -12.95 39.39
C ALA A 89 2.20 -14.00 38.26
N ILE A 90 1.35 -15.03 38.42
CA ILE A 90 1.16 -16.07 37.39
C ILE A 90 0.58 -15.48 36.11
N ILE A 91 -0.43 -14.62 36.23
CA ILE A 91 -1.08 -14.00 35.07
C ILE A 91 -0.13 -13.03 34.38
N ALA A 92 0.61 -12.23 35.14
CA ALA A 92 1.61 -11.32 34.60
C ALA A 92 2.73 -12.07 33.86
N ALA A 93 3.24 -13.16 34.44
CA ALA A 93 4.25 -14.00 33.80
C ALA A 93 3.70 -14.61 32.49
N THR A 94 2.48 -15.14 32.51
CA THR A 94 1.83 -15.71 31.32
C THR A 94 1.64 -14.66 30.23
N ALA A 95 1.17 -13.46 30.59
CA ALA A 95 0.99 -12.35 29.67
C ALA A 95 2.31 -11.89 29.05
N LEU A 96 3.39 -11.81 29.83
CA LEU A 96 4.73 -11.46 29.34
C LEU A 96 5.27 -12.50 28.35
N VAL A 97 5.07 -13.80 28.63
CA VAL A 97 5.49 -14.87 27.71
C VAL A 97 4.74 -14.76 26.38
N LEU A 98 3.41 -14.57 26.43
CA LEU A 98 2.59 -14.40 25.22
C LEU A 98 2.99 -13.13 24.44
N ALA A 99 3.20 -12.01 25.14
CA ALA A 99 3.65 -10.76 24.52
C ALA A 99 5.03 -10.92 23.85
N GLY A 100 5.96 -11.61 24.51
CA GLY A 100 7.28 -11.92 23.96
C GLY A 100 7.19 -12.77 22.69
N LEU A 101 6.34 -13.81 22.69
CA LEU A 101 6.13 -14.67 21.53
C LEU A 101 5.49 -13.92 20.36
N CYS A 102 4.42 -13.16 20.62
CA CYS A 102 3.77 -12.32 19.61
C CYS A 102 4.72 -11.26 19.05
N GLY A 103 5.50 -10.59 19.91
CA GLY A 103 6.51 -9.61 19.51
C GLY A 103 7.60 -10.24 18.65
N PHE A 104 8.06 -11.44 19.00
CA PHE A 104 9.07 -12.17 18.22
C PHE A 104 8.55 -12.58 16.84
N ILE A 105 7.33 -13.11 16.75
CA ILE A 105 6.68 -13.46 15.48
C ILE A 105 6.43 -12.21 14.65
N GLY A 106 5.91 -11.14 15.24
CA GLY A 106 5.68 -9.85 14.58
C GLY A 106 6.98 -9.25 14.02
N ALA A 107 8.05 -9.24 14.81
CA ALA A 107 9.37 -8.79 14.37
C ALA A 107 9.91 -9.63 13.20
N ARG A 108 9.70 -10.96 13.21
CA ARG A 108 10.08 -11.83 12.09
C ARG A 108 9.24 -11.58 10.84
N CYS A 109 7.94 -11.35 10.99
CA CYS A 109 7.06 -11.00 9.88
C CYS A 109 7.49 -9.68 9.21
N LEU A 110 7.78 -8.64 10.02
CA LEU A 110 8.25 -7.35 9.53
C LEU A 110 9.63 -7.44 8.86
N LYS A 111 10.53 -8.28 9.40
CA LYS A 111 11.81 -8.61 8.75
C LYS A 111 11.65 -9.33 7.41
N SER A 112 10.60 -10.15 7.26
CA SER A 112 10.29 -10.80 5.97
C SER A 112 9.72 -9.83 4.94
N LEU A 113 8.96 -8.81 5.37
CA LEU A 113 8.36 -7.80 4.49
C LEU A 113 9.39 -6.73 4.06
N SER A 114 10.36 -6.42 4.92
CA SER A 114 11.50 -5.54 4.61
C SER A 114 12.59 -6.20 3.76
N ASN A 115 12.32 -7.38 3.18
CA ASN A 115 13.15 -7.98 2.13
C ASN A 115 12.48 -7.72 0.75
N PRO A 116 12.62 -6.51 0.16
CA PRO A 116 11.86 -6.07 -1.01
C PRO A 116 12.15 -6.80 -2.34
N LEU A 117 12.86 -7.93 -2.36
CA LEU A 117 13.45 -8.46 -3.61
C LEU A 117 13.32 -9.98 -3.87
N ARG A 118 12.31 -10.68 -3.33
CA ARG A 118 12.13 -12.12 -3.67
C ARG A 118 10.84 -12.48 -4.39
N ARG A 119 9.87 -11.57 -4.56
CA ARG A 119 8.61 -11.88 -5.25
C ARG A 119 8.56 -11.37 -6.70
N THR A 120 9.35 -10.35 -7.06
CA THR A 120 9.41 -9.77 -8.42
C THR A 120 10.69 -10.10 -9.19
N THR A 121 11.52 -11.03 -8.71
CA THR A 121 12.71 -11.49 -9.45
C THR A 121 12.49 -12.80 -10.22
N HIS A 122 11.35 -13.48 -10.04
CA HIS A 122 11.06 -14.71 -10.77
C HIS A 122 10.43 -14.50 -12.16
N GLN A 123 9.95 -13.30 -12.51
CA GLN A 123 9.35 -13.04 -13.83
C GLN A 123 10.26 -12.28 -14.80
N THR A 124 11.26 -11.52 -14.32
CA THR A 124 12.15 -10.75 -15.21
C THR A 124 13.32 -11.57 -15.78
N ALA A 125 13.63 -12.73 -15.18
CA ALA A 125 14.74 -13.57 -15.63
C ALA A 125 14.41 -14.40 -16.89
N GLU A 126 13.14 -14.76 -17.12
CA GLU A 126 12.76 -15.48 -18.35
C GLU A 126 12.62 -14.55 -19.57
N ASP A 127 12.18 -13.31 -19.36
CA ASP A 127 11.84 -12.40 -20.47
C ASP A 127 13.08 -11.91 -21.25
N THR A 128 14.24 -11.85 -20.58
CA THR A 128 15.51 -11.48 -21.24
C THR A 128 16.03 -12.61 -22.13
N ARG A 129 15.61 -13.86 -21.88
CA ARG A 129 16.05 -15.02 -22.66
C ARG A 129 15.30 -15.13 -23.99
N LEU A 130 14.02 -14.75 -24.00
CA LEU A 130 13.18 -14.71 -25.21
C LEU A 130 13.61 -13.59 -26.19
N ILE A 131 14.09 -12.46 -25.66
CA ILE A 131 14.64 -11.37 -26.50
C ILE A 131 15.98 -11.78 -27.14
N LYS A 132 16.72 -12.70 -26.52
CA LYS A 132 18.00 -13.16 -27.06
C LYS A 132 17.84 -14.18 -28.19
N GLU A 133 16.74 -14.94 -28.18
CA GLU A 133 16.39 -15.92 -29.23
C GLU A 133 15.76 -15.26 -30.47
N SER A 134 15.12 -14.09 -30.34
CA SER A 134 14.56 -13.36 -31.49
C SER A 134 15.57 -12.52 -32.27
N LEU A 135 16.83 -12.45 -31.82
CA LEU A 135 17.92 -11.69 -32.44
C LEU A 135 19.04 -12.58 -33.01
N GLN A 136 18.87 -13.91 -33.00
CA GLN A 136 19.70 -14.87 -33.75
C GLN A 136 18.86 -15.55 -34.84
#